data_AF-A0A848LE93-F1
#
_entry.id   AF-A0A848LE93-F1
#
_cell.length_a   1.000
_cell.length_b   1.000
_cell.length_c   1.000
_cell.angle_alpha   90.00
_cell.angle_beta   90.00
_cell.angle_gamma   90.00
#
_symmetry.space_group_name_H-M   'P 1'
#
loop_
_entity.id
_entity.type
_entity.pdbx_description
1 polymer ?
#
loop_
_entity_poly.entity_id
_entity_poly.type
_entity_poly.pdbx_seq_one_letter_code
_entity_poly.pdbx_strand_id
1 'polypeptide(L)'
;MRHNSMKALPWLLLVPLLSGWITPPTPPASGNIADTTGAWRSVSVGGSVQTQCYLRPGYEGFRVQVQAGSQLRFETTHLGSSMYLDTGLFIYGPKDANGSYGSVVRAHDDDSGYGELSRIEATTFPQGGEYLVVVGWHNAADKQYRLQVDCVGGTCLSQQPQAPAAYTLSLVEQNVTPSLLATLNAANEVREDRFSYLRRFDFHWPYSTEASLDRAAAAVLAQGLYEGYRSDSAPVALTYAQFLSTMYGQFQPLHAAILATYGDGSENVQVKRYHREFSTGPNGDNWRSLNVILFPRSHKVIVYEQTAHEI
;
A
#
# COMPACT_ATOMS: atom_id res chain seq x y z
N MET A 1 43.84 31.84 48.21
CA MET A 1 43.38 30.68 47.41
C MET A 1 41.86 30.70 47.38
N ARG A 2 41.26 31.18 46.28
CA ARG A 2 39.81 31.39 46.17
C ARG A 2 39.16 30.13 45.59
N HIS A 3 38.20 29.59 46.33
CA HIS A 3 37.23 28.59 45.86
C HIS A 3 36.34 29.22 44.79
N ASN A 4 36.22 28.57 43.62
CA ASN A 4 35.23 28.92 42.61
C ASN A 4 34.27 27.75 42.39
N SER A 5 33.02 28.02 42.74
CA SER A 5 31.85 27.17 42.54
C SER A 5 31.52 27.10 41.05
N MET A 6 31.53 25.89 40.47
CA MET A 6 30.94 25.63 39.16
C MET A 6 29.43 25.45 39.31
N LYS A 7 28.67 26.43 38.82
CA LYS A 7 27.21 26.31 38.64
C LYS A 7 26.94 25.42 37.42
N ALA A 8 26.11 24.40 37.62
CA ALA A 8 25.57 23.58 36.54
C ALA A 8 24.69 24.44 35.60
N LEU A 9 24.96 24.34 34.29
CA LEU A 9 24.07 24.86 33.24
C LEU A 9 22.85 23.93 33.11
N PRO A 10 21.64 24.46 32.90
CA PRO A 10 20.45 23.65 32.72
C PRO A 10 20.51 22.97 31.35
N TRP A 11 20.22 21.68 31.35
CA TRP A 11 19.98 20.89 30.15
C TRP A 11 18.74 21.47 29.43
N LEU A 12 18.96 22.17 28.33
CA LEU A 12 17.91 22.42 27.35
C LEU A 12 17.52 21.06 26.78
N LEU A 13 16.36 20.53 27.17
CA LEU A 13 15.69 19.51 26.37
C LEU A 13 15.42 20.14 24.99
N LEU A 14 16.19 19.72 23.98
CA LEU A 14 15.72 19.79 22.60
C LEU A 14 14.48 18.88 22.54
N VAL A 15 13.31 19.50 22.54
CA VAL A 15 12.11 18.85 22.02
C VAL A 15 12.38 18.69 20.52
N PRO A 16 12.42 17.45 19.97
CA PRO A 16 12.44 17.31 18.52
C PRO A 16 11.18 18.01 18.00
N LEU A 17 11.37 18.97 17.09
CA LEU A 17 10.27 19.51 16.31
C LEU A 17 9.58 18.29 15.69
N LEU A 18 8.31 18.07 16.04
CA LEU A 18 7.46 17.07 15.39
C LEU A 18 7.59 17.29 13.88
N SER A 19 8.18 16.33 13.15
CA SER A 19 8.10 16.26 11.70
C SER A 19 6.61 16.28 11.34
N GLY A 20 6.20 17.32 10.63
CA GLY A 20 4.82 17.45 10.19
C GLY A 20 4.65 16.61 8.94
N TRP A 21 3.77 15.59 9.00
CA TRP A 21 3.36 14.76 7.86
C TRP A 21 3.32 15.57 6.56
N ILE A 22 4.09 15.15 5.57
CA ILE A 22 4.08 15.79 4.26
C ILE A 22 2.86 15.28 3.53
N THR A 23 1.91 16.17 3.28
CA THR A 23 0.63 15.83 2.64
C THR A 23 0.72 15.94 1.13
N PRO A 24 -0.15 15.23 0.38
CA PRO A 24 -0.22 15.41 -1.06
C PRO A 24 -0.50 16.87 -1.45
N PRO A 25 0.05 17.37 -2.57
CA PRO A 25 -0.28 18.71 -3.05
C PRO A 25 -1.78 18.90 -3.25
N THR A 26 -2.27 20.10 -2.93
CA THR A 26 -3.69 20.43 -3.09
C THR A 26 -4.10 20.29 -4.56
N PRO A 27 -5.16 19.51 -4.88
CA PRO A 27 -5.67 19.41 -6.23
C PRO A 27 -6.06 20.77 -6.81
N PRO A 28 -5.61 21.14 -8.02
CA PRO A 28 -6.08 22.35 -8.69
C PRO A 28 -7.52 22.21 -9.19
N ALA A 29 -8.15 23.35 -9.48
CA ALA A 29 -9.50 23.41 -10.03
C ALA A 29 -9.65 22.68 -11.39
N SER A 30 -8.56 22.51 -12.14
CA SER A 30 -8.54 21.74 -13.38
C SER A 30 -8.70 20.23 -13.18
N GLY A 31 -8.49 19.73 -11.96
CA GLY A 31 -8.44 18.31 -11.66
C GLY A 31 -7.15 17.61 -12.13
N ASN A 32 -6.17 18.35 -12.66
CA ASN A 32 -4.88 17.82 -13.10
C ASN A 32 -3.77 18.31 -12.18
N ILE A 33 -3.22 17.43 -11.33
CA ILE A 33 -2.17 17.81 -10.36
C ILE A 33 -0.92 18.40 -11.02
N ALA A 34 -0.73 18.19 -12.32
CA ALA A 34 0.35 18.79 -13.08
C ALA A 34 0.30 20.33 -13.14
N ASP A 35 -0.87 20.92 -12.91
CA ASP A 35 -1.01 22.38 -13.00
C ASP A 35 -0.50 23.09 -11.73
N THR A 36 -0.24 22.35 -10.64
CA THR A 36 0.28 22.88 -9.36
C THR A 36 1.61 22.29 -8.94
N THR A 37 2.13 21.31 -9.68
CA THR A 37 3.44 20.70 -9.41
C THR A 37 4.50 21.32 -10.30
N GLY A 38 5.49 21.96 -9.67
CA GLY A 38 6.57 22.65 -10.38
C GLY A 38 7.60 21.69 -10.99
N ALA A 39 8.36 22.21 -11.97
CA ALA A 39 9.56 21.62 -12.61
C ALA A 39 9.48 20.13 -13.00
N TRP A 40 9.39 19.85 -14.30
CA TRP A 40 9.16 18.51 -14.86
C TRP A 40 10.44 17.87 -15.39
N ARG A 41 11.17 17.18 -14.52
CA ARG A 41 12.31 16.35 -14.94
C ARG A 41 11.83 14.96 -15.34
N SER A 42 12.61 14.24 -16.12
CA SER A 42 12.34 12.83 -16.41
C SER A 42 13.27 11.95 -15.59
N VAL A 43 12.74 10.85 -15.07
CA VAL A 43 13.51 9.78 -14.43
C VAL A 43 13.15 8.47 -15.13
N SER A 44 14.17 7.70 -15.48
CA SER A 44 13.99 6.38 -16.10
C SER A 44 13.83 5.31 -15.03
N VAL A 45 13.07 4.26 -15.32
CA VAL A 45 13.08 3.04 -14.50
C VAL A 45 14.49 2.43 -14.50
N GLY A 46 15.00 2.08 -13.32
CA GLY A 46 16.38 1.68 -13.08
C GLY A 46 17.36 2.87 -12.99
N GLY A 47 16.85 4.09 -13.00
CA GLY A 47 17.63 5.32 -12.96
C GLY A 47 17.42 6.12 -11.67
N SER A 48 18.17 7.22 -11.58
CA SER A 48 17.98 8.21 -10.53
C SER A 48 18.19 9.63 -11.05
N VAL A 49 17.61 10.60 -10.36
CA VAL A 49 17.78 12.02 -10.64
C VAL A 49 18.15 12.74 -9.36
N GLN A 50 19.16 13.59 -9.45
CA GLN A 50 19.61 14.44 -8.35
C GLN A 50 18.99 15.82 -8.49
N THR A 51 18.55 16.38 -7.39
CA THR A 51 18.00 17.73 -7.35
C THR A 51 18.28 18.40 -6.02
N GLN A 52 18.00 19.69 -5.98
CA GLN A 52 18.11 20.54 -4.82
C GLN A 52 16.72 21.00 -4.43
N CYS A 53 16.46 20.99 -3.13
CA CYS A 53 15.29 21.67 -2.59
C CYS A 53 15.54 23.17 -2.55
N TYR A 54 14.46 23.94 -2.58
CA TYR A 54 14.50 25.39 -2.47
C TYR A 54 14.14 25.85 -1.05
N LEU A 55 14.32 27.13 -0.76
CA LEU A 55 14.19 27.74 0.58
C LEU A 55 12.81 27.63 1.25
N ARG A 56 11.79 27.06 0.60
CA ARG A 56 10.41 26.96 1.12
C ARG A 56 9.88 25.54 0.93
N PRO A 57 8.90 25.11 1.75
CA PRO A 57 8.13 23.91 1.46
C PRO A 57 7.63 23.94 0.02
N GLY A 58 7.69 22.79 -0.65
CA GLY A 58 7.42 22.75 -2.06
C GLY A 58 7.28 21.33 -2.57
N TYR A 59 6.96 21.26 -3.86
CA TYR A 59 6.81 20.02 -4.60
C TYR A 59 7.61 20.12 -5.90
N GLU A 60 8.25 19.03 -6.29
CA GLU A 60 8.87 18.88 -7.61
C GLU A 60 8.29 17.64 -8.31
N GLY A 61 7.99 17.79 -9.60
CA GLY A 61 7.39 16.75 -10.44
C GLY A 61 8.41 16.00 -11.29
N PHE A 62 8.28 14.68 -11.35
CA PHE A 62 9.10 13.80 -12.16
C PHE A 62 8.23 12.94 -13.05
N ARG A 63 8.53 12.93 -14.36
CA ARG A 63 7.90 12.05 -15.33
C ARG A 63 8.65 10.73 -15.35
N VAL A 64 7.91 9.64 -15.24
CA VAL A 64 8.43 8.29 -15.40
C VAL A 64 7.59 7.56 -16.44
N GLN A 65 8.26 6.96 -17.42
CA GLN A 65 7.60 6.09 -18.39
C GLN A 65 7.55 4.67 -17.81
N VAL A 66 6.35 4.13 -17.68
CA VAL A 66 6.11 2.84 -17.02
C VAL A 66 5.48 1.86 -18.00
N GLN A 67 5.93 0.61 -17.97
CA GLN A 67 5.31 -0.47 -18.72
C GLN A 67 4.14 -1.06 -17.91
N ALA A 68 3.07 -1.44 -18.59
CA ALA A 68 1.96 -2.14 -17.96
C ALA A 68 2.45 -3.42 -17.27
N GLY A 69 2.01 -3.67 -16.04
CA GLY A 69 2.41 -4.80 -15.21
C GLY A 69 3.77 -4.64 -14.50
N SER A 70 4.41 -3.46 -14.53
CA SER A 70 5.64 -3.21 -13.78
C SER A 70 5.36 -3.07 -12.28
N GLN A 71 6.29 -3.54 -11.45
CA GLN A 71 6.37 -3.16 -10.04
C GLN A 71 7.62 -2.32 -9.81
N LEU A 72 7.42 -1.08 -9.33
CA LEU A 72 8.52 -0.14 -9.09
C LEU A 72 8.61 0.24 -7.62
N ARG A 73 9.84 0.50 -7.18
CA ARG A 73 10.15 1.16 -5.92
C ARG A 73 10.57 2.59 -6.19
N PHE A 74 10.11 3.51 -5.34
CA PHE A 74 10.50 4.91 -5.38
C PHE A 74 11.10 5.28 -4.03
N GLU A 75 12.28 5.88 -4.04
CA GLU A 75 12.99 6.23 -2.81
C GLU A 75 13.68 7.59 -2.96
N THR A 76 13.50 8.45 -1.95
CA THR A 76 14.31 9.64 -1.78
C THR A 76 15.50 9.29 -0.88
N THR A 77 16.70 9.70 -1.29
CA THR A 77 17.93 9.49 -0.52
C THR A 77 18.70 10.79 -0.39
N HIS A 78 19.42 10.96 0.72
CA HIS A 78 20.26 12.14 0.94
C HIS A 78 21.37 12.26 -0.12
N LEU A 79 21.64 13.50 -0.53
CA LEU A 79 22.89 13.88 -1.18
C LEU A 79 23.62 14.89 -0.29
N GLY A 80 24.92 14.65 -0.04
CA GLY A 80 25.73 15.52 0.81
C GLY A 80 25.20 15.64 2.25
N SER A 81 25.40 16.80 2.87
CA SER A 81 24.97 17.10 4.26
C SER A 81 23.49 17.50 4.35
N SER A 82 22.60 16.64 3.85
CA SER A 82 21.15 16.86 3.86
C SER A 82 20.45 16.24 5.06
N MET A 83 21.14 16.09 6.19
CA MET A 83 20.57 15.59 7.44
C MET A 83 19.31 16.40 7.82
N TYR A 84 18.28 15.75 8.36
CA TYR A 84 16.98 16.35 8.69
C TYR A 84 16.20 16.85 7.46
N LEU A 85 16.48 16.30 6.27
CA LEU A 85 15.55 16.45 5.17
C LEU A 85 14.38 15.50 5.41
N ASP A 86 13.18 16.07 5.43
CA ASP A 86 11.91 15.37 5.50
C ASP A 86 11.24 15.47 4.12
N THR A 87 10.84 14.34 3.54
CA THR A 87 10.20 14.29 2.22
C THR A 87 8.83 13.62 2.24
N GLY A 88 8.04 13.84 1.19
CA GLY A 88 6.87 13.02 0.86
C GLY A 88 6.95 12.54 -0.58
N LEU A 89 6.51 11.32 -0.87
CA LEU A 89 6.38 10.77 -2.21
C LEU A 89 4.92 10.56 -2.57
N PHE A 90 4.51 11.00 -3.76
CA PHE A 90 3.14 10.83 -4.27
C PHE A 90 3.15 10.44 -5.74
N ILE A 91 2.35 9.45 -6.12
CA ILE A 91 2.28 8.95 -7.51
C ILE A 91 0.88 9.20 -8.08
N TYR A 92 0.83 9.77 -9.28
CA TYR A 92 -0.38 10.09 -10.04
C TYR A 92 -0.32 9.52 -11.46
N GLY A 93 -1.49 9.35 -12.08
CA GLY A 93 -1.63 8.89 -13.46
C GLY A 93 -2.17 7.45 -13.62
N PRO A 94 -1.98 6.85 -14.81
CA PRO A 94 -1.17 7.36 -15.93
C PRO A 94 -1.78 8.61 -16.56
N LYS A 95 -0.98 9.34 -17.33
CA LYS A 95 -1.41 10.47 -18.15
C LYS A 95 -2.46 10.02 -19.16
N ASP A 96 -3.62 10.67 -19.15
CA ASP A 96 -4.73 10.38 -20.04
C ASP A 96 -4.54 11.01 -21.43
N ALA A 97 -5.49 10.75 -22.34
CA ALA A 97 -5.47 11.29 -23.70
C ALA A 97 -5.57 12.83 -23.76
N ASN A 98 -6.07 13.48 -22.71
CA ASN A 98 -6.13 14.94 -22.60
C ASN A 98 -4.86 15.53 -21.98
N GLY A 99 -3.89 14.67 -21.63
CA GLY A 99 -2.63 15.06 -21.01
C GLY A 99 -2.69 15.25 -19.49
N SER A 100 -3.80 14.86 -18.84
CA SER A 100 -4.00 14.97 -17.39
C SER A 100 -3.50 13.72 -16.67
N TYR A 101 -2.88 13.91 -15.50
CA TYR A 101 -2.55 12.81 -14.58
C TYR A 101 -3.65 12.56 -13.53
N GLY A 102 -4.72 13.35 -13.59
CA GLY A 102 -5.73 13.43 -12.55
C GLY A 102 -5.21 14.04 -11.25
N SER A 103 -5.99 13.90 -10.18
CA SER A 103 -5.67 14.40 -8.83
C SER A 103 -5.71 13.33 -7.75
N VAL A 104 -5.94 12.07 -8.13
CA VAL A 104 -6.05 10.95 -7.19
C VAL A 104 -4.68 10.31 -7.01
N VAL A 105 -4.19 10.33 -5.77
CA VAL A 105 -2.95 9.65 -5.36
C VAL A 105 -3.13 8.14 -5.50
N ARG A 106 -2.25 7.50 -6.27
CA ARG A 106 -2.22 6.04 -6.48
C ARG A 106 -1.41 5.31 -5.41
N ALA A 107 -0.31 5.91 -5.00
CA ALA A 107 0.58 5.44 -3.94
C ALA A 107 1.28 6.66 -3.33
N HIS A 108 1.54 6.59 -2.03
CA HIS A 108 2.29 7.61 -1.31
C HIS A 108 3.02 7.00 -0.12
N ASP A 109 4.02 7.71 0.34
CA ASP A 109 4.76 7.45 1.58
C ASP A 109 5.42 8.77 2.00
N ASP A 110 5.60 9.00 3.29
CA ASP A 110 6.36 10.16 3.79
C ASP A 110 7.54 9.78 4.67
N ASP A 111 7.51 8.68 5.42
CA ASP A 111 8.53 8.39 6.45
C ASP A 111 9.11 6.97 6.45
N SER A 112 8.85 6.14 5.42
CA SER A 112 9.35 4.75 5.38
C SER A 112 10.77 4.60 4.81
N GLY A 113 11.46 5.69 4.47
CA GLY A 113 12.81 5.72 3.92
C GLY A 113 13.92 5.84 4.97
N TYR A 114 15.12 6.24 4.55
CA TYR A 114 16.24 6.44 5.48
C TYR A 114 16.07 7.75 6.26
N GLY A 115 15.82 7.65 7.57
CA GLY A 115 15.58 8.82 8.42
C GLY A 115 14.15 9.31 8.28
N GLU A 116 13.96 10.58 7.91
CA GLU A 116 12.65 11.21 7.63
C GLU A 116 12.37 11.26 6.12
N LEU A 117 13.08 10.45 5.34
CA LEU A 117 12.86 10.37 3.90
C LEU A 117 11.76 9.38 3.57
N SER A 118 11.25 9.47 2.35
CA SER A 118 10.13 8.66 1.89
C SER A 118 10.60 7.53 1.00
N ARG A 119 9.92 6.39 1.12
CA ARG A 119 10.12 5.21 0.30
C ARG A 119 8.80 4.47 0.08
N ILE A 120 8.38 4.42 -1.18
CA ILE A 120 7.35 3.49 -1.64
C ILE A 120 8.04 2.18 -2.01
N GLU A 121 8.04 1.21 -1.10
CA GLU A 121 8.81 -0.05 -1.23
C GLU A 121 8.45 -0.85 -2.49
N ALA A 122 7.17 -0.92 -2.83
CA ALA A 122 6.70 -1.49 -4.09
C ALA A 122 5.31 -0.93 -4.45
N THR A 123 5.11 -0.61 -5.73
CA THR A 123 3.78 -0.33 -6.28
C THR A 123 3.62 -0.93 -7.66
N THR A 124 2.45 -1.51 -7.92
CA THR A 124 2.13 -2.20 -9.19
C THR A 124 1.41 -1.24 -10.13
N PHE A 125 1.87 -1.16 -11.38
CA PHE A 125 1.30 -0.31 -12.42
C PHE A 125 0.54 -1.17 -13.43
N PRO A 126 -0.80 -1.34 -13.29
CA PRO A 126 -1.57 -2.19 -14.20
C PRO A 126 -1.63 -1.64 -15.63
N GLN A 127 -1.52 -0.32 -15.79
CA GLN A 127 -1.52 0.36 -17.07
C GLN A 127 -0.11 0.90 -17.39
N GLY A 128 0.27 0.87 -18.66
CA GLY A 128 1.48 1.51 -19.13
C GLY A 128 1.22 2.97 -19.48
N GLY A 129 2.27 3.79 -19.46
CA GLY A 129 2.19 5.19 -19.84
C GLY A 129 3.11 6.09 -19.02
N GLU A 130 2.94 7.40 -19.22
CA GLU A 130 3.64 8.42 -18.44
C GLU A 130 2.95 8.59 -17.09
N TYR A 131 3.67 8.38 -16.00
CA TYR A 131 3.20 8.67 -14.65
C TYR A 131 3.93 9.90 -14.10
N LEU A 132 3.29 10.53 -13.13
CA LEU A 132 3.86 11.64 -12.40
C LEU A 132 4.20 11.21 -10.98
N VAL A 133 5.47 11.34 -10.61
CA VAL A 133 5.98 11.19 -9.26
C VAL A 133 6.25 12.57 -8.70
N VAL A 134 5.67 12.88 -7.55
CA VAL A 134 5.84 14.16 -6.88
C VAL A 134 6.61 13.95 -5.60
N VAL A 135 7.69 14.71 -5.43
CA VAL A 135 8.43 14.77 -4.16
C VAL A 135 8.06 16.08 -3.46
N GLY A 136 7.49 15.98 -2.26
CA GLY A 136 7.23 17.10 -1.36
C GLY A 136 8.33 17.24 -0.31
N TRP A 137 8.48 18.44 0.27
CA TRP A 137 9.38 18.70 1.41
C TRP A 137 8.87 19.85 2.28
N HIS A 138 9.25 19.86 3.55
CA HIS A 138 8.95 20.96 4.49
C HIS A 138 10.19 21.80 4.83
N ASN A 139 11.27 21.16 5.32
CA ASN A 139 12.47 21.84 5.83
C ASN A 139 13.70 21.56 4.95
N ALA A 140 13.83 22.28 3.85
CA ALA A 140 14.76 21.84 2.80
C ALA A 140 15.68 22.93 2.22
N ALA A 141 15.85 24.05 2.95
CA ALA A 141 16.80 25.08 2.57
C ALA A 141 18.19 24.49 2.31
N ASP A 142 18.69 24.67 1.08
CA ASP A 142 19.99 24.19 0.58
C ASP A 142 20.24 22.68 0.72
N LYS A 143 19.19 21.89 0.91
CA LYS A 143 19.28 20.43 0.95
C LYS A 143 19.17 19.84 -0.45
N GLN A 144 19.78 18.68 -0.63
CA GLN A 144 19.79 17.95 -1.88
C GLN A 144 19.29 16.53 -1.65
N TYR A 145 18.53 16.02 -2.61
CA TYR A 145 18.10 14.64 -2.59
C TYR A 145 18.28 13.99 -3.96
N ARG A 146 18.32 12.67 -3.94
CA ARG A 146 18.24 11.82 -5.12
C ARG A 146 16.92 11.08 -5.06
N LEU A 147 16.11 11.22 -6.11
CA LEU A 147 14.98 10.33 -6.37
C LEU A 147 15.49 9.15 -7.19
N GLN A 148 15.32 7.94 -6.66
CA GLN A 148 15.65 6.69 -7.33
C GLN A 148 14.37 5.94 -7.69
N VAL A 149 14.35 5.36 -8.88
CA VAL A 149 13.25 4.52 -9.37
C VAL A 149 13.82 3.17 -9.75
N ASP A 150 13.55 2.15 -8.94
CA ASP A 150 14.02 0.80 -9.19
C ASP A 150 12.90 -0.06 -9.76
N CYS A 151 13.23 -0.87 -10.76
CA CYS A 151 12.38 -2.00 -11.07
C CYS A 151 12.57 -3.07 -10.01
N VAL A 152 11.51 -3.38 -9.28
CA VAL A 152 11.53 -4.45 -8.28
C VAL A 152 10.84 -5.70 -8.81
N GLY A 153 9.88 -5.61 -9.73
CA GLY A 153 9.15 -6.78 -10.22
C GLY A 153 8.37 -6.53 -11.51
N GLY A 154 7.71 -7.58 -11.99
CA GLY A 154 6.86 -7.50 -13.18
C GLY A 154 7.62 -7.20 -14.48
N THR A 155 6.95 -6.51 -15.40
CA THR A 155 7.41 -6.33 -16.79
C THR A 155 8.65 -5.47 -16.97
N CYS A 156 9.03 -4.67 -15.97
CA CYS A 156 10.25 -3.86 -16.03
C CYS A 156 11.54 -4.67 -15.79
N LEU A 157 11.44 -5.93 -15.35
CA LEU A 157 12.59 -6.82 -15.20
C LEU A 157 12.91 -7.45 -16.55
N SER A 158 14.16 -7.34 -17.01
CA SER A 158 14.63 -7.96 -18.26
C SER A 158 14.59 -9.49 -18.21
N GLN A 159 14.70 -10.07 -17.01
CA GLN A 159 14.56 -11.50 -16.76
C GLN A 159 14.01 -11.72 -15.36
N GLN A 160 12.91 -12.47 -15.26
CA GLN A 160 12.32 -12.84 -13.98
C GLN A 160 12.63 -14.31 -13.64
N PRO A 161 13.28 -14.61 -12.50
CA PRO A 161 13.54 -15.98 -12.10
C PRO A 161 12.23 -16.72 -11.76
N GLN A 162 12.29 -18.05 -11.73
CA GLN A 162 11.21 -18.84 -11.15
C GLN A 162 11.17 -18.63 -9.63
N ALA A 163 9.97 -18.62 -9.05
CA ALA A 163 9.81 -18.46 -7.61
C ALA A 163 10.39 -19.67 -6.86
N PRO A 164 11.26 -19.49 -5.84
CA PRO A 164 11.69 -20.58 -4.98
C PRO A 164 10.48 -21.23 -4.30
N ALA A 165 10.48 -22.55 -4.16
CA ALA A 165 9.37 -23.28 -3.51
C ALA A 165 9.09 -22.76 -2.08
N ALA A 166 10.16 -22.47 -1.33
CA ALA A 166 10.10 -22.02 0.07
C ALA A 166 9.96 -20.49 0.25
N TYR A 167 9.69 -19.73 -0.82
CA TYR A 167 9.54 -18.28 -0.69
C TYR A 167 8.27 -17.91 0.07
N THR A 168 8.41 -17.04 1.06
CA THR A 168 7.31 -16.48 1.86
C THR A 168 6.95 -15.10 1.35
N LEU A 169 5.67 -14.86 1.10
CA LEU A 169 5.19 -13.53 0.72
C LEU A 169 5.33 -12.55 1.89
N SER A 170 5.96 -11.42 1.63
CA SER A 170 5.90 -10.26 2.51
C SER A 170 4.68 -9.43 2.15
N LEU A 171 3.78 -9.24 3.11
CA LEU A 171 2.53 -8.49 2.92
C LEU A 171 2.68 -7.10 3.53
N VAL A 172 2.36 -6.07 2.75
CA VAL A 172 2.32 -4.68 3.22
C VAL A 172 0.86 -4.26 3.28
N GLU A 173 0.38 -3.96 4.48
CA GLU A 173 -1.01 -3.52 4.66
C GLU A 173 -1.22 -2.14 4.00
N GLN A 174 -2.37 -2.00 3.35
CA GLN A 174 -2.78 -0.79 2.66
C GLN A 174 -4.21 -0.44 3.07
N ASN A 175 -4.55 0.84 3.02
CA ASN A 175 -5.90 1.29 3.31
C ASN A 175 -6.91 0.69 2.31
N VAL A 176 -8.05 0.24 2.86
CA VAL A 176 -9.24 -0.09 2.07
C VAL A 176 -9.84 1.21 1.54
N THR A 177 -10.32 1.20 0.30
CA THR A 177 -10.91 2.39 -0.31
C THR A 177 -12.17 2.86 0.46
N PRO A 178 -12.45 4.18 0.52
CA PRO A 178 -13.63 4.68 1.23
C PRO A 178 -14.96 4.11 0.71
N SER A 179 -15.05 3.81 -0.59
CA SER A 179 -16.26 3.21 -1.19
C SER A 179 -16.50 1.77 -0.71
N LEU A 180 -15.45 0.95 -0.64
CA LEU A 180 -15.54 -0.40 -0.09
C LEU A 180 -15.84 -0.37 1.41
N LEU A 181 -15.21 0.54 2.15
CA LEU A 181 -15.45 0.69 3.58
C LEU A 181 -16.90 1.13 3.87
N ALA A 182 -17.44 2.07 3.10
CA ALA A 182 -18.83 2.48 3.22
C ALA A 182 -19.81 1.31 2.95
N THR A 183 -19.52 0.50 1.93
CA THR A 183 -20.32 -0.70 1.61
C THR A 183 -20.27 -1.72 2.73
N LEU A 184 -19.09 -1.96 3.31
CA LEU A 184 -18.90 -2.87 4.44
C LEU A 184 -19.67 -2.39 5.68
N ASN A 185 -19.55 -1.09 6.01
CA ASN A 185 -20.19 -0.51 7.19
C ASN A 185 -21.72 -0.57 7.09
N ALA A 186 -22.29 -0.19 5.94
CA ALA A 186 -23.72 -0.29 5.72
C ALA A 186 -24.24 -1.73 5.87
N ALA A 187 -23.45 -2.73 5.43
CA ALA A 187 -23.80 -4.14 5.60
C ALA A 187 -23.70 -4.62 7.07
N ASN A 188 -22.70 -4.13 7.82
CA ASN A 188 -22.54 -4.41 9.25
C ASN A 188 -23.67 -3.81 10.10
N GLU A 189 -24.37 -2.78 9.63
CA GLU A 189 -25.53 -2.18 10.31
C GLU A 189 -26.83 -2.98 10.14
N VAL A 190 -26.88 -3.93 9.19
CA VAL A 190 -28.12 -4.67 8.89
C VAL A 190 -28.50 -5.65 10.01
N ARG A 191 -27.52 -6.27 10.67
CA ARG A 191 -27.74 -7.28 11.72
C ARG A 191 -26.64 -7.24 12.77
N GLU A 192 -27.02 -7.29 14.04
CA GLU A 192 -26.07 -7.33 15.16
C GLU A 192 -25.43 -8.71 15.35
N ASP A 193 -26.02 -9.79 14.85
CA ASP A 193 -25.47 -11.14 14.98
C ASP A 193 -24.46 -11.50 13.89
N ARG A 194 -24.25 -10.62 12.89
CA ARG A 194 -23.42 -10.89 11.72
C ARG A 194 -22.55 -9.70 11.32
N PHE A 195 -21.25 -9.84 11.47
CA PHE A 195 -20.27 -8.80 11.14
C PHE A 195 -19.22 -9.31 10.17
N SER A 196 -18.64 -8.40 9.40
CA SER A 196 -17.49 -8.68 8.56
C SER A 196 -16.40 -7.63 8.68
N TYR A 197 -15.18 -8.04 8.36
CA TYR A 197 -13.98 -7.23 8.30
C TYR A 197 -13.31 -7.38 6.94
N LEU A 198 -12.70 -6.30 6.46
CA LEU A 198 -11.97 -6.29 5.20
C LEU A 198 -10.61 -5.65 5.42
N ARG A 199 -9.55 -6.33 4.99
CA ARG A 199 -8.18 -5.79 4.95
C ARG A 199 -7.58 -5.99 3.56
N ARG A 200 -6.67 -5.10 3.19
CA ARG A 200 -5.95 -5.15 1.92
C ARG A 200 -4.46 -5.21 2.21
N PHE A 201 -3.79 -6.08 1.47
CA PHE A 201 -2.34 -6.13 1.40
C PHE A 201 -1.89 -6.05 -0.04
N ASP A 202 -0.82 -5.31 -0.27
CA ASP A 202 -0.05 -5.39 -1.51
C ASP A 202 1.21 -6.22 -1.22
N PHE A 203 1.78 -6.86 -2.24
CA PHE A 203 3.03 -7.62 -2.10
C PHE A 203 3.96 -7.44 -3.29
N HIS A 204 5.25 -7.57 -3.01
CA HIS A 204 6.30 -7.56 -4.03
C HIS A 204 6.45 -8.95 -4.66
N TRP A 205 6.60 -8.99 -5.98
CA TRP A 205 6.70 -10.22 -6.73
C TRP A 205 7.67 -10.12 -7.93
N PRO A 206 8.94 -10.50 -7.74
CA PRO A 206 9.97 -10.42 -8.77
C PRO A 206 10.02 -11.64 -9.71
N TYR A 207 9.06 -12.56 -9.63
CA TYR A 207 9.13 -13.87 -10.28
C TYR A 207 8.29 -13.97 -11.56
N SER A 208 8.70 -14.86 -12.47
CA SER A 208 8.04 -15.06 -13.78
C SER A 208 6.71 -15.82 -13.71
N THR A 209 6.50 -16.58 -12.64
CA THR A 209 5.26 -17.31 -12.38
C THR A 209 4.37 -16.50 -11.46
N GLU A 210 3.05 -16.58 -11.57
CA GLU A 210 2.13 -15.97 -10.61
C GLU A 210 2.33 -16.49 -9.17
N ALA A 211 2.02 -15.66 -8.17
CA ALA A 211 1.94 -16.12 -6.79
C ALA A 211 0.83 -17.17 -6.64
N SER A 212 1.05 -18.17 -5.79
CA SER A 212 0.03 -19.18 -5.52
C SER A 212 -0.89 -18.76 -4.37
N LEU A 213 -2.15 -19.18 -4.46
CA LEU A 213 -3.13 -19.00 -3.39
C LEU A 213 -2.64 -19.55 -2.04
N ASP A 214 -1.97 -20.70 -2.05
CA ASP A 214 -1.45 -21.31 -0.82
C ASP A 214 -0.37 -20.46 -0.15
N ARG A 215 0.47 -19.78 -0.94
CA ARG A 215 1.49 -18.88 -0.41
C ARG A 215 0.87 -17.61 0.17
N ALA A 216 -0.13 -17.04 -0.50
CA ALA A 216 -0.88 -15.89 0.01
C ALA A 216 -1.59 -16.26 1.33
N ALA A 217 -2.27 -17.40 1.37
CA ALA A 217 -2.93 -17.90 2.57
C ALA A 217 -1.96 -18.17 3.71
N ALA A 218 -0.80 -18.77 3.44
CA ALA A 218 0.25 -19.00 4.44
C ALA A 218 0.76 -17.67 5.04
N ALA A 219 0.99 -16.64 4.21
CA ALA A 219 1.44 -15.34 4.68
C ALA A 219 0.37 -14.61 5.52
N VAL A 220 -0.92 -14.74 5.17
CA VAL A 220 -2.01 -14.23 6.01
C VAL A 220 -2.06 -14.99 7.34
N LEU A 221 -2.08 -16.32 7.30
CA LEU A 221 -2.16 -17.16 8.50
C LEU A 221 -0.94 -17.01 9.42
N ALA A 222 0.22 -16.58 8.92
CA ALA A 222 1.39 -16.28 9.74
C ALA A 222 1.16 -15.10 10.69
N GLN A 223 0.22 -14.19 10.40
CA GLN A 223 -0.14 -13.10 11.30
C GLN A 223 -0.87 -13.63 12.55
N GLY A 224 -0.54 -13.10 13.72
CA GLY A 224 -1.13 -13.54 15.00
C GLY A 224 -2.66 -13.40 15.05
N LEU A 225 -3.22 -12.40 14.36
CA LEU A 225 -4.67 -12.17 14.30
C LEU A 225 -5.45 -13.38 13.76
N TYR A 226 -4.83 -14.19 12.89
CA TYR A 226 -5.48 -15.31 12.20
C TYR A 226 -5.08 -16.68 12.74
N GLU A 227 -4.42 -16.74 13.89
CA GLU A 227 -3.94 -18.00 14.48
C GLU A 227 -5.05 -19.05 14.64
N GLY A 228 -6.25 -18.63 15.06
CA GLY A 228 -7.36 -19.57 15.27
C GLY A 228 -7.92 -20.22 14.00
N TYR A 229 -7.51 -19.78 12.81
CA TYR A 229 -7.88 -20.44 11.53
C TYR A 229 -6.90 -21.54 11.12
N ARG A 230 -5.73 -21.64 11.77
CA ARG A 230 -4.70 -22.63 11.42
C ARG A 230 -5.12 -24.08 11.72
N SER A 231 -6.13 -24.27 12.57
CA SER A 231 -6.66 -25.58 12.94
C SER A 231 -7.81 -26.05 12.04
N ASP A 232 -8.21 -25.27 11.03
CA ASP A 232 -9.18 -25.75 10.03
C ASP A 232 -8.59 -26.95 9.28
N SER A 233 -9.23 -28.11 9.43
CA SER A 233 -8.79 -29.36 8.83
C SER A 233 -9.21 -29.52 7.37
N ALA A 234 -10.12 -28.67 6.88
CA ALA A 234 -10.68 -28.77 5.53
C ALA A 234 -10.85 -27.39 4.86
N PRO A 235 -9.77 -26.59 4.73
CA PRO A 235 -9.84 -25.33 4.01
C PRO A 235 -10.17 -25.57 2.53
N VAL A 236 -11.01 -24.71 1.97
CA VAL A 236 -11.56 -24.89 0.62
C VAL A 236 -10.99 -23.84 -0.33
N ALA A 237 -10.48 -24.27 -1.48
CA ALA A 237 -10.18 -23.38 -2.59
C ALA A 237 -11.45 -23.16 -3.43
N LEU A 238 -11.76 -21.90 -3.71
CA LEU A 238 -12.92 -21.45 -4.46
C LEU A 238 -12.47 -20.57 -5.63
N THR A 239 -13.19 -20.65 -6.74
CA THR A 239 -13.15 -19.58 -7.73
C THR A 239 -13.76 -18.31 -7.15
N TYR A 240 -13.40 -17.14 -7.71
CA TYR A 240 -14.04 -15.89 -7.29
C TYR A 240 -15.56 -15.93 -7.44
N ALA A 241 -16.09 -16.57 -8.49
CA ALA A 241 -17.53 -16.72 -8.66
C ALA A 241 -18.19 -17.57 -7.55
N GLN A 242 -17.57 -18.69 -7.15
CA GLN A 242 -18.07 -19.55 -6.07
C GLN A 242 -18.02 -18.86 -4.69
N PHE A 243 -17.09 -17.92 -4.48
CA PHE A 243 -17.00 -17.17 -3.24
C PHE A 243 -18.30 -16.40 -2.92
N LEU A 244 -19.00 -15.86 -3.92
CA LEU A 244 -20.25 -15.12 -3.72
C LEU A 244 -21.30 -15.90 -2.92
N SER A 245 -21.48 -17.19 -3.23
CA SER A 245 -22.47 -18.04 -2.54
C SER A 245 -22.09 -18.37 -1.09
N THR A 246 -20.86 -18.07 -0.67
CA THR A 246 -20.40 -18.27 0.71
C THR A 246 -20.56 -17.02 1.58
N MET A 247 -20.80 -15.86 0.97
CA MET A 247 -20.97 -14.60 1.69
C MET A 247 -22.39 -14.49 2.27
N TYR A 248 -22.52 -13.89 3.46
CA TYR A 248 -23.86 -13.49 3.92
C TYR A 248 -24.47 -12.45 2.98
N GLY A 249 -25.79 -12.52 2.79
CA GLY A 249 -26.52 -11.73 1.79
C GLY A 249 -26.22 -10.23 1.85
N GLN A 250 -26.13 -9.65 3.06
CA GLN A 250 -25.84 -8.22 3.23
C GLN A 250 -24.43 -7.82 2.76
N PHE A 251 -23.46 -8.75 2.73
CA PHE A 251 -22.09 -8.48 2.30
C PHE A 251 -21.85 -8.80 0.81
N GLN A 252 -22.79 -9.44 0.12
CA GLN A 252 -22.64 -9.78 -1.31
C GLN A 252 -22.31 -8.59 -2.23
N PRO A 253 -22.77 -7.34 -1.99
CA PRO A 253 -22.34 -6.19 -2.79
C PRO A 253 -20.82 -5.95 -2.79
N LEU A 254 -20.09 -6.39 -1.76
CA LEU A 254 -18.62 -6.29 -1.72
C LEU A 254 -17.96 -7.17 -2.80
N HIS A 255 -18.62 -8.25 -3.24
CA HIS A 255 -18.06 -9.19 -4.21
C HIS A 255 -17.68 -8.51 -5.53
N ALA A 256 -18.64 -7.89 -6.21
CA ALA A 256 -18.35 -7.19 -7.46
C ALA A 256 -17.44 -5.95 -7.22
N ALA A 257 -17.63 -5.26 -6.10
CA ALA A 257 -16.88 -4.05 -5.78
C ALA A 257 -15.38 -4.32 -5.54
N ILE A 258 -15.03 -5.39 -4.84
CA ILE A 258 -13.64 -5.80 -4.59
C ILE A 258 -12.95 -6.10 -5.92
N LEU A 259 -13.59 -6.88 -6.80
CA LEU A 259 -13.04 -7.22 -8.12
C LEU A 259 -12.83 -5.97 -8.99
N ALA A 260 -13.81 -5.07 -9.03
CA ALA A 260 -13.71 -3.83 -9.81
C ALA A 260 -12.63 -2.87 -9.26
N THR A 261 -12.40 -2.87 -7.94
CA THR A 261 -11.45 -1.96 -7.30
C THR A 261 -10.00 -2.44 -7.44
N TYR A 262 -9.78 -3.76 -7.35
CA TYR A 262 -8.43 -4.33 -7.16
C TYR A 262 -7.96 -5.24 -8.28
N GLY A 263 -8.87 -5.70 -9.15
CA GLY A 263 -8.52 -6.55 -10.28
C GLY A 263 -8.06 -5.78 -11.51
N ASP A 264 -7.28 -6.45 -12.37
CA ASP A 264 -6.90 -5.93 -13.69
C ASP A 264 -7.96 -6.20 -14.78
N GLY A 265 -9.09 -6.82 -14.41
CA GLY A 265 -10.20 -7.19 -15.31
C GLY A 265 -9.99 -8.49 -16.11
N SER A 266 -8.81 -9.11 -16.01
CA SER A 266 -8.44 -10.30 -16.78
C SER A 266 -7.80 -11.42 -15.93
N GLU A 267 -7.33 -11.11 -14.72
CA GLU A 267 -6.67 -12.05 -13.85
C GLU A 267 -7.66 -13.06 -13.24
N ASN A 268 -7.18 -14.30 -13.08
CA ASN A 268 -7.93 -15.36 -12.44
C ASN A 268 -7.87 -15.19 -10.92
N VAL A 269 -8.81 -14.45 -10.35
CA VAL A 269 -8.87 -14.22 -8.89
C VAL A 269 -9.24 -15.52 -8.17
N GLN A 270 -8.43 -15.87 -7.17
CA GLN A 270 -8.53 -17.12 -6.43
C GLN A 270 -8.91 -16.85 -4.97
N VAL A 271 -9.69 -17.73 -4.35
CA VAL A 271 -10.12 -17.57 -2.95
C VAL A 271 -9.82 -18.83 -2.16
N LYS A 272 -9.21 -18.70 -0.98
CA LYS A 272 -9.09 -19.78 0.00
C LYS A 272 -9.91 -19.45 1.22
N ARG A 273 -10.89 -20.29 1.53
CA ARG A 273 -11.74 -20.14 2.70
C ARG A 273 -11.25 -21.06 3.82
N TYR A 274 -11.06 -20.47 4.98
CA TYR A 274 -10.87 -21.17 6.25
C TYR A 274 -12.11 -20.97 7.11
N HIS A 275 -12.54 -22.01 7.81
CA HIS A 275 -13.69 -21.99 8.69
C HIS A 275 -13.30 -22.39 10.10
N ARG A 276 -13.93 -21.77 11.08
CA ARG A 276 -13.87 -22.19 12.48
C ARG A 276 -15.20 -21.95 13.16
N GLU A 277 -15.48 -22.83 14.10
CA GLU A 277 -16.63 -22.78 14.98
C GLU A 277 -16.14 -23.01 16.40
N PHE A 278 -16.66 -22.24 17.34
CA PHE A 278 -16.35 -22.42 18.76
C PHE A 278 -17.49 -21.86 19.60
N SER A 279 -17.76 -22.55 20.71
CA SER A 279 -18.74 -22.11 21.70
C SER A 279 -18.17 -20.94 22.53
N THR A 280 -18.98 -19.90 22.70
CA THR A 280 -18.78 -18.76 23.60
C THR A 280 -19.56 -18.89 24.91
N GLY A 281 -20.33 -19.97 25.09
CA GLY A 281 -21.11 -20.23 26.30
C GLY A 281 -22.16 -21.34 26.10
N PRO A 282 -22.92 -21.72 27.14
CA PRO A 282 -23.84 -22.87 27.10
C PRO A 282 -24.88 -22.88 25.96
N ASN A 283 -25.19 -21.72 25.37
CA ASN A 283 -26.08 -21.55 24.20
C ASN A 283 -25.55 -20.47 23.24
N GLY A 284 -24.23 -20.30 23.14
CA GLY A 284 -23.64 -19.29 22.28
C GLY A 284 -22.62 -19.92 21.39
N ASP A 285 -22.91 -20.09 20.11
CA ASP A 285 -21.95 -20.53 19.11
C ASP A 285 -21.48 -19.37 18.25
N ASN A 286 -20.21 -19.41 17.85
CA ASN A 286 -19.60 -18.42 17.00
C ASN A 286 -19.05 -19.10 15.75
N TRP A 287 -19.55 -18.70 14.58
CA TRP A 287 -19.11 -19.21 13.29
C TRP A 287 -18.31 -18.12 12.58
N ARG A 288 -17.08 -18.44 12.17
CA ARG A 288 -16.25 -17.51 11.41
C ARG A 288 -15.72 -18.14 10.14
N SER A 289 -15.65 -17.33 9.09
CA SER A 289 -15.01 -17.69 7.83
C SER A 289 -14.02 -16.63 7.43
N LEU A 290 -12.76 -17.02 7.28
CA LEU A 290 -11.68 -16.20 6.73
C LEU A 290 -11.51 -16.54 5.26
N ASN A 291 -11.67 -15.56 4.38
CA ASN A 291 -11.48 -15.70 2.94
C ASN A 291 -10.24 -14.92 2.54
N VAL A 292 -9.20 -15.64 2.12
CA VAL A 292 -7.99 -15.06 1.53
C VAL A 292 -8.18 -15.01 0.02
N ILE A 293 -8.28 -13.81 -0.52
CA ILE A 293 -8.57 -13.54 -1.94
C ILE A 293 -7.27 -13.06 -2.58
N LEU A 294 -6.72 -13.84 -3.51
CA LEU A 294 -5.50 -13.52 -4.24
C LEU A 294 -5.81 -12.94 -5.61
N PHE A 295 -5.23 -11.77 -5.87
CA PHE A 295 -5.12 -11.13 -7.17
C PHE A 295 -3.69 -11.36 -7.69
N PRO A 296 -3.45 -12.44 -8.46
CA PRO A 296 -2.09 -12.88 -8.79
C PRO A 296 -1.32 -11.89 -9.67
N ARG A 297 -2.00 -11.10 -10.51
CA ARG A 297 -1.37 -10.16 -11.46
C ARG A 297 -1.35 -8.73 -10.95
N SER A 298 -2.37 -8.35 -10.17
CA SER A 298 -2.38 -7.05 -9.49
C SER A 298 -1.55 -7.05 -8.19
N HIS A 299 -1.05 -8.23 -7.79
CA HIS A 299 -0.23 -8.48 -6.62
C HIS A 299 -0.87 -7.97 -5.33
N LYS A 300 -2.14 -8.36 -5.13
CA LYS A 300 -2.93 -7.99 -3.96
C LYS A 300 -3.46 -9.22 -3.25
N VAL A 301 -3.54 -9.12 -1.93
CA VAL A 301 -4.26 -10.06 -1.09
C VAL A 301 -5.34 -9.28 -0.35
N ILE A 302 -6.59 -9.64 -0.58
CA ILE A 302 -7.73 -9.12 0.17
C ILE A 302 -8.12 -10.18 1.19
N VAL A 303 -8.22 -9.78 2.45
CA VAL A 303 -8.65 -10.65 3.54
C VAL A 303 -10.05 -10.22 3.95
N TYR A 304 -11.03 -11.08 3.65
CA TYR A 304 -12.43 -10.89 4.02
C TYR A 304 -12.81 -11.91 5.09
N GLU A 305 -13.04 -11.43 6.31
CA GLU A 305 -13.50 -12.25 7.43
C GLU A 305 -14.97 -11.94 7.68
N GLN A 306 -15.80 -12.97 7.81
CA GLN A 306 -17.19 -12.83 8.23
C GLN A 306 -17.45 -13.70 9.46
N THR A 307 -18.21 -13.16 10.40
CA THR A 307 -18.54 -13.75 11.69
C THR A 307 -20.05 -13.76 11.84
N ALA A 308 -20.59 -14.85 12.36
CA ALA A 308 -21.93 -14.91 12.91
C ALA A 308 -21.88 -15.46 14.34
N HIS A 309 -22.85 -15.10 15.15
CA HIS A 309 -23.07 -15.73 16.45
C HIS A 309 -24.54 -16.01 16.70
N GLU A 310 -24.81 -16.98 17.57
CA GLU A 310 -26.15 -17.23 18.09
C GLU A 310 -26.54 -16.11 19.07
N ILE A 311 -27.80 -15.68 19.02
CA ILE A 311 -28.42 -14.73 19.98
C ILE A 311 -29.22 -15.53 21.00
#